data_AF-A0A7Z0WX53-F1
#
_entry.id   AF-A0A7Z0WX53-F1
#
_cell.length_a   1.000
_cell.length_b   1.000
_cell.length_c   1.000
_cell.angle_alpha   90.00
_cell.angle_beta   90.00
_cell.angle_gamma   90.00
#
_symmetry.space_group_name_H-M   'P 1'
#
loop_
_entity.id
_entity.type
_entity.pdbx_description
1 polymer ?
#
loop_
_entity_poly.entity_id
_entity_poly.type
_entity_poly.pdbx_seq_one_letter_code
_entity_poly.pdbx_strand_id
1 'polypeptide(L)' 'MEQIVFIVSMLALGATLVTFFGLILNDGLKGVFDLSRKPVKFMAGTFLLYIVTFAIYILINSH' A
#
# COMPACT_ATOMS: atom_id res chain seq x y z
N MET A 1 -12.20 -17.57 -0.85
CA MET A 1 -12.07 -16.23 -0.23
C MET A 1 -10.62 -15.81 -0.11
N GLU A 2 -9.73 -16.70 0.34
CA GLU A 2 -8.28 -16.47 0.47
C GLU A 2 -7.62 -15.84 -0.76
N GLN A 3 -7.79 -16.44 -1.96
CA GLN A 3 -7.20 -15.89 -3.18
C GLN A 3 -7.63 -14.45 -3.48
N ILE A 4 -8.89 -14.11 -3.24
CA ILE A 4 -9.40 -12.74 -3.48
C ILE A 4 -8.73 -11.77 -2.51
N VAL A 5 -8.67 -12.12 -1.22
CA VAL A 5 -8.02 -11.28 -0.19
C VAL A 5 -6.54 -11.11 -0.49
N PHE A 6 -5.87 -12.18 -0.92
CA PHE A 6 -4.48 -12.13 -1.36
C PHE A 6 -4.28 -11.18 -2.55
N ILE A 7 -5.08 -11.31 -3.60
CA ILE A 7 -5.02 -10.44 -4.79
C ILE A 7 -5.23 -8.97 -4.38
N VAL A 8 -6.22 -8.68 -3.55
CA VAL A 8 -6.48 -7.31 -3.06
C VAL A 8 -5.27 -6.76 -2.29
N SER A 9 -4.64 -7.59 -1.43
CA SER A 9 -3.44 -7.18 -0.70
C SER A 9 -2.28 -6.85 -1.64
N MET A 10 -2.04 -7.68 -2.66
CA MET A 10 -0.97 -7.45 -3.64
C MET A 10 -1.23 -6.21 -4.50
N LEU A 11 -2.48 -5.94 -4.86
CA LEU A 11 -2.85 -4.71 -5.57
C LEU A 11 -2.61 -3.46 -4.70
N ALA A 12 -2.97 -3.52 -3.42
CA ALA A 12 -2.74 -2.43 -2.48
C ALA A 12 -1.24 -2.16 -2.28
N LEU A 13 -0.42 -3.22 -2.19
CA LEU A 13 1.03 -3.13 -2.14
C LEU A 13 1.60 -2.53 -3.44
N GLY A 14 1.14 -3.01 -4.59
CA GLY A 14 1.55 -2.48 -5.89
C GLY A 14 1.25 -0.98 -6.03
N ALA A 15 0.04 -0.55 -5.65
CA ALA A 15 -0.34 0.86 -5.65
C ALA A 15 0.53 1.70 -4.71
N THR A 16 0.86 1.16 -3.53
CA THR A 16 1.78 1.80 -2.58
C THR A 16 3.15 2.02 -3.22
N LEU A 17 3.74 0.98 -3.80
CA LEU A 17 5.08 1.03 -4.39
C LEU A 17 5.13 1.97 -5.60
N VAL A 18 4.15 1.90 -6.50
CA VAL A 18 4.07 2.82 -7.66
C VAL A 18 4.00 4.27 -7.20
N THR A 19 3.19 4.57 -6.18
CA THR A 19 3.08 5.93 -5.64
C THR A 19 4.38 6.36 -4.96
N PHE A 20 5.00 5.48 -4.18
CA PHE A 20 6.26 5.73 -3.49
C PHE A 20 7.40 6.05 -4.47
N PHE A 21 7.61 5.19 -5.47
CA PHE A 21 8.62 5.41 -6.49
C PHE A 21 8.30 6.64 -7.34
N GLY A 22 7.02 6.87 -7.67
CA GLY A 22 6.59 8.09 -8.35
C GLY A 22 6.96 9.36 -7.56
N LEU A 23 6.79 9.35 -6.25
CA LEU A 23 7.18 10.48 -5.39
C LEU A 23 8.69 10.66 -5.32
N ILE A 24 9.46 9.57 -5.19
CA ILE A 24 10.92 9.63 -5.19
C ILE A 24 11.48 10.17 -6.51
N LEU A 25 10.95 9.71 -7.64
CA LEU A 25 11.44 10.11 -8.96
C LEU A 25 11.14 11.57 -9.27
N ASN A 26 10.02 12.11 -8.78
CA ASN A 26 9.62 13.50 -9.05
C ASN A 26 10.21 14.51 -8.04
N ASP A 27 10.22 14.16 -6.76
CA ASP A 27 10.48 15.11 -5.67
C ASP A 27 11.56 14.61 -4.68
N GLY A 28 12.22 13.50 -5.00
CA GLY A 28 13.18 12.83 -4.13
C GLY A 28 12.55 12.31 -2.84
N LEU A 29 13.39 12.02 -1.85
CA LEU A 29 12.95 11.58 -0.53
C LEU A 29 12.06 12.64 0.16
N LYS A 30 12.28 13.93 -0.11
CA LYS A 30 11.48 15.02 0.48
C LYS A 30 10.00 14.90 0.10
N GLY A 31 9.70 14.49 -1.14
CA GLY A 31 8.33 14.32 -1.61
C GLY A 31 7.55 13.21 -0.89
N VAL A 32 8.26 12.18 -0.42
CA VAL A 32 7.66 11.05 0.31
C VAL A 32 7.27 11.45 1.75
N PHE A 33 8.07 12.29 2.39
CA PHE A 33 7.84 12.73 3.77
C PHE A 33 6.87 13.91 3.90
N ASP A 34 6.43 14.50 2.79
CA ASP A 34 5.47 15.60 2.81
C ASP A 34 4.01 15.09 2.95
N LEU A 35 3.62 14.81 4.20
CA LEU A 35 2.29 14.33 4.59
C LEU A 35 1.14 15.27 4.21
N SER A 36 1.42 16.51 3.81
CA SER A 36 0.39 17.43 3.34
C SER A 36 -0.13 17.03 1.95
N ARG A 37 0.68 16.35 1.14
CA ARG A 37 0.40 16.06 -0.27
C ARG A 37 -0.57 14.88 -0.43
N LYS A 38 -1.53 15.04 -1.35
CA LYS A 38 -2.52 14.00 -1.68
C LYS A 38 -1.88 12.65 -2.05
N PRO A 39 -0.80 12.57 -2.85
CA PRO A 39 -0.16 11.29 -3.18
C PRO A 39 0.41 10.58 -1.95
N VAL A 40 0.98 11.30 -0.99
CA VAL A 40 1.52 10.70 0.25
C VAL A 40 0.39 10.12 1.09
N LYS A 41 -0.74 10.81 1.19
CA LYS A 41 -1.93 10.30 1.87
C LYS A 41 -2.51 9.06 1.16
N PHE A 42 -2.51 9.07 -0.17
CA PHE A 42 -2.94 7.91 -0.96
C PHE A 42 -2.01 6.70 -0.73
N MET A 43 -0.69 6.90 -0.79
CA MET A 43 0.31 5.87 -0.50
C MET A 43 0.15 5.29 0.92
N ALA A 44 -0.03 6.15 1.92
CA ALA A 44 -0.24 5.69 3.30
C ALA A 44 -1.56 4.91 3.45
N GLY A 45 -2.63 5.36 2.79
CA GLY A 45 -3.93 4.68 2.79
C GLY A 45 -3.89 3.31 2.12
N THR A 46 -3.25 3.20 0.95
CA THR A 46 -3.08 1.91 0.25
C THR A 46 -2.14 0.98 1.01
N PHE A 47 -1.13 1.51 1.68
CA PHE A 47 -0.26 0.71 2.55
C PHE A 47 -1.01 0.15 3.77
N LEU A 48 -1.85 0.95 4.41
CA LEU A 48 -2.73 0.49 5.49
C LEU A 48 -3.70 -0.59 5.01
N LEU A 49 -4.30 -0.41 3.83
CA LEU A 49 -5.17 -1.41 3.23
C LEU A 49 -4.43 -2.73 2.98
N TYR A 50 -3.20 -2.67 2.47
CA TYR A 50 -2.32 -3.84 2.32
C TYR A 50 -2.13 -4.55 3.65
N ILE A 51 -1.74 -3.84 4.72
CA ILE A 51 -1.51 -4.45 6.04
C ILE A 51 -2.76 -5.18 6.54
N VAL A 52 -3.92 -4.52 6.50
CA VAL A 52 -5.18 -5.10 7.00
C VAL A 52 -5.59 -6.32 6.17
N THR A 53 -5.59 -6.21 4.85
CA THR A 53 -5.99 -7.32 3.97
C THR A 53 -5.02 -8.49 4.05
N PHE A 54 -3.72 -8.22 4.14
CA PHE A 54 -2.71 -9.26 4.29
C PHE A 54 -2.80 -9.96 5.65
N ALA A 55 -3.05 -9.21 6.73
CA ALA A 55 -3.30 -9.81 8.05
C ALA A 55 -4.53 -10.72 8.04
N ILE A 56 -5.63 -10.29 7.41
CA ILE A 56 -6.84 -11.11 7.25
C ILE A 56 -6.51 -12.38 6.44
N TYR A 57 -5.76 -12.27 5.35
CA TYR A 57 -5.33 -13.43 4.56
C TYR A 57 -4.55 -14.44 5.41
N ILE A 58 -3.59 -13.99 6.21
CA ILE A 58 -2.83 -14.86 7.12
C ILE A 58 -3.76 -15.55 8.11
N LEU A 59 -4.69 -14.84 8.72
CA LEU A 59 -5.63 -15.40 9.69
C LEU A 59 -6.54 -16.47 9.07
N ILE A 60 -7.03 -16.24 7.85
CA ILE A 60 -7.86 -17.22 7.13
C ILE A 60 -7.01 -18.45 6.75
N ASN A 61 -5.80 -18.25 6.24
CA ASN A 61 -4.92 -19.34 5.79
C ASN A 61 -4.30 -20.15 6.94
N SER A 62 -4.34 -19.66 8.18
CA SER A 62 -3.78 -20.34 9.36
C SER A 62 -4.79 -21.26 10.07
N HIS A 63 -6.00 -21.38 9.55
CA HIS A 63 -7.08 -22.25 10.02
C HIS A 63 -7.46 -23.28 8.96
#